data_AF-A0A0F5LWB3-F1
#
_entry.id   AF-A0A0F5LWB3-F1
#
_cell.length_a   1.000
_cell.length_b   1.000
_cell.length_c   1.000
_cell.angle_alpha   90.00
_cell.angle_beta   90.00
_cell.angle_gamma   90.00
#
_symmetry.space_group_name_H-M   'P 1'
#
loop_
_entity.id
_entity.type
_entity.pdbx_description
1 polymer ?
#
loop_
_entity_poly.entity_id
_entity_poly.type
_entity_poly.pdbx_seq_one_letter_code
_entity_poly.pdbx_strand_id
1 'polypeptide(L)'
;MRLAMALAVFAFLVMTPAMTPAMAQTEEPPWQAVVTGQIEAFRSGDGAAALEFAGAGFRARYSDPALFYADILRSGYRPIVESRSHSFGEATQVSDTAVLQVVRFVGPDLGLYEALYQLADEPDAGWRVQGVMLRRDAGVGI
;
A
#
# COMPACT_ATOMS: atom_id res chain seq x y z
N MET A 1 30.23 -15.46 -73.84
CA MET A 1 28.83 -15.82 -74.16
C MET A 1 28.62 -17.23 -73.59
N ARG A 2 27.94 -17.49 -72.46
CA ARG A 2 26.90 -16.76 -71.72
C ARG A 2 27.04 -17.02 -70.21
N LEU A 3 26.81 -15.96 -69.43
CA LEU A 3 26.32 -15.89 -68.04
C LEU A 3 25.15 -16.89 -67.84
N ALA A 4 24.78 -17.44 -66.68
CA ALA A 4 24.85 -17.03 -65.28
C ALA A 4 24.63 -18.30 -64.41
N MET A 5 25.47 -18.61 -63.43
CA MET A 5 25.44 -18.13 -62.03
C MET A 5 24.15 -18.51 -61.28
N ALA A 6 24.24 -19.65 -60.57
CA ALA A 6 23.29 -20.09 -59.56
C ALA A 6 23.20 -19.05 -58.44
N LEU A 7 21.98 -18.63 -58.09
CA LEU A 7 21.74 -17.75 -56.96
C LEU A 7 20.88 -18.49 -55.93
N ALA A 8 21.55 -19.22 -55.04
CA ALA A 8 20.95 -19.67 -53.79
C ALA A 8 20.88 -18.45 -52.86
N VAL A 9 19.68 -17.88 -52.70
CA VAL A 9 19.44 -16.78 -51.77
C VAL A 9 19.33 -17.37 -50.37
N PHE A 10 20.43 -17.35 -49.63
CA PHE A 10 20.46 -17.64 -48.20
C PHE A 10 19.99 -16.39 -47.44
N ALA A 11 18.72 -16.37 -47.05
CA ALA A 11 18.16 -15.30 -46.23
C ALA A 11 18.69 -15.43 -44.79
N PHE A 12 19.72 -14.65 -44.46
CA PHE A 12 20.20 -14.52 -43.08
C PHE A 12 19.26 -13.55 -42.34
N LEU A 13 18.31 -14.11 -41.60
CA LEU A 13 17.41 -13.36 -40.71
C LEU A 13 18.24 -12.88 -39.50
N VAL A 14 18.64 -11.61 -39.51
CA VAL A 14 19.27 -10.96 -38.34
C VAL A 14 18.20 -10.80 -37.26
N MET A 15 18.19 -11.73 -36.31
CA MET A 15 17.35 -11.67 -35.12
C MET A 15 17.98 -10.66 -34.16
N THR A 16 17.58 -9.40 -34.26
CA THR A 16 17.96 -8.36 -33.29
C THR A 16 17.27 -8.65 -31.97
N PRO A 17 18.00 -8.84 -30.85
CA PRO A 17 17.36 -8.91 -29.56
C PRO A 17 16.78 -7.53 -29.25
N ALA A 18 15.46 -7.44 -29.14
CA ALA A 18 14.80 -6.27 -28.59
C ALA A 18 15.21 -6.15 -27.12
N MET A 19 16.18 -5.28 -26.83
CA MET A 19 16.47 -4.86 -25.47
C MET A 19 15.27 -4.02 -24.99
N THR A 20 14.31 -4.66 -24.33
CA THR A 20 13.28 -3.96 -23.58
C THR A 20 13.98 -3.21 -22.45
N PRO A 21 13.87 -1.87 -22.36
CA PRO A 21 14.40 -1.15 -21.22
C PRO A 21 13.65 -1.62 -19.98
N ALA A 22 14.37 -2.24 -19.04
CA ALA A 22 13.86 -2.50 -17.71
C ALA A 22 13.56 -1.14 -17.07
N MET A 23 12.29 -0.74 -17.06
CA MET A 23 11.85 0.34 -16.20
C MET A 23 12.18 -0.09 -14.77
N ALA A 24 13.06 0.65 -14.11
CA ALA A 24 13.29 0.48 -12.68
C ALA A 24 11.96 0.75 -11.97
N GLN A 25 11.21 -0.30 -11.69
CA GLN A 25 10.07 -0.25 -10.80
C GLN A 25 10.68 -0.02 -9.42
N THR A 26 10.56 1.20 -8.90
CA THR A 26 10.78 1.42 -7.47
C THR A 26 9.74 0.56 -6.77
N GLU A 27 10.15 -0.60 -6.28
CA GLU A 27 9.27 -1.54 -5.61
C GLU A 27 8.78 -0.84 -4.33
N GLU A 28 7.47 -0.58 -4.26
CA GLU A 28 6.89 0.01 -3.05
C GLU A 28 7.10 -0.96 -1.87
N PRO A 29 7.44 -0.46 -0.67
CA PRO A 29 7.61 -1.32 0.47
C PRO A 29 6.36 -2.17 0.73
N PRO A 30 6.51 -3.46 1.05
CA PRO A 30 5.39 -4.40 1.12
C PRO A 30 4.31 -4.01 2.15
N TRP A 31 4.71 -3.31 3.21
CA TRP A 31 3.79 -2.84 4.25
C TRP A 31 2.88 -1.70 3.78
N GLN A 32 3.24 -0.95 2.73
CA GLN A 32 2.38 0.10 2.18
C GLN A 32 1.11 -0.50 1.56
N ALA A 33 1.22 -1.65 0.89
CA ALA A 33 0.06 -2.36 0.36
C ALA A 33 -0.91 -2.81 1.47
N VAL A 34 -0.39 -3.22 2.63
CA VAL A 34 -1.21 -3.59 3.81
C VAL A 34 -1.97 -2.38 4.34
N VAL A 35 -1.31 -1.22 4.46
CA VAL A 35 -1.95 0.01 4.93
C VAL A 35 -3.00 0.49 3.92
N THR A 36 -2.68 0.51 2.64
CA THR A 36 -3.63 0.85 1.56
C THR A 36 -4.85 -0.06 1.59
N GLY A 37 -4.64 -1.38 1.68
CA GLY A 37 -5.73 -2.36 1.74
C GLY A 37 -6.66 -2.12 2.93
N GLN A 38 -6.11 -1.84 4.11
CA GLN A 38 -6.92 -1.50 5.28
C GLN A 38 -7.73 -0.21 5.09
N ILE A 39 -7.12 0.84 4.53
CA ILE A 39 -7.78 2.13 4.28
C ILE A 39 -8.92 1.97 3.27
N GLU A 40 -8.71 1.22 2.18
CA GLU A 40 -9.75 0.98 1.17
C GLU A 40 -10.90 0.12 1.71
N ALA A 41 -10.60 -0.88 2.53
CA ALA A 41 -11.62 -1.65 3.23
C ALA A 41 -12.46 -0.74 4.16
N PHE A 42 -11.82 0.18 4.88
CA PHE A 42 -12.58 1.17 5.65
C PHE A 42 -13.44 2.09 4.77
N ARG A 43 -12.90 2.63 3.67
CA ARG A 43 -13.64 3.52 2.74
C ARG A 43 -14.86 2.86 2.12
N SER A 44 -14.79 1.55 1.88
CA SER A 44 -15.90 0.77 1.35
C SER A 44 -16.90 0.31 2.42
N GLY A 45 -16.65 0.61 3.69
CA GLY A 45 -17.48 0.18 4.81
C GLY A 45 -17.28 -1.29 5.21
N ASP A 46 -16.24 -1.94 4.69
CA ASP A 46 -15.91 -3.33 4.98
C ASP A 46 -14.99 -3.44 6.20
N GLY A 47 -15.61 -3.38 7.38
CA GLY A 47 -14.91 -3.56 8.65
C GLY A 47 -14.26 -4.94 8.82
N ALA A 48 -14.81 -5.98 8.17
CA ALA A 48 -14.26 -7.33 8.24
C ALA A 48 -12.94 -7.40 7.47
N ALA A 49 -12.93 -6.96 6.21
CA ALA A 49 -11.70 -6.87 5.43
C ALA A 49 -10.67 -5.94 6.09
N ALA A 50 -11.10 -4.81 6.66
CA ALA A 50 -10.18 -3.90 7.36
C ALA A 50 -9.50 -4.56 8.58
N LEU A 51 -10.23 -5.42 9.30
CA LEU A 51 -9.72 -6.16 10.45
C LEU A 51 -8.70 -7.25 10.04
N GLU A 52 -8.78 -7.80 8.83
CA GLU A 52 -7.81 -8.80 8.34
C GLU A 52 -6.39 -8.25 8.19
N PHE A 53 -6.26 -6.96 7.90
CA PHE A 53 -4.97 -6.24 7.86
C PHE A 53 -4.43 -5.89 9.25
N ALA A 54 -5.24 -6.03 10.31
CA ALA A 54 -4.82 -5.76 11.66
C ALA A 54 -4.03 -6.93 12.26
N GLY A 55 -3.12 -6.60 13.18
CA GLY A 55 -2.32 -7.59 13.89
C GLY A 55 -3.15 -8.57 14.71
N ALA A 56 -2.58 -9.72 15.02
CA ALA A 56 -3.23 -10.80 15.77
C ALA A 56 -3.87 -10.32 17.08
N GLY A 57 -3.26 -9.34 17.76
CA GLY A 57 -3.81 -8.75 18.99
C GLY A 57 -5.16 -8.05 18.80
N PHE A 58 -5.33 -7.31 17.70
CA PHE A 58 -6.62 -6.69 17.35
C PHE A 58 -7.66 -7.74 16.98
N ARG A 59 -7.28 -8.69 16.11
CA ARG A 59 -8.17 -9.77 15.67
C ARG A 59 -8.66 -10.63 16.84
N ALA A 60 -7.80 -10.92 17.81
CA ALA A 60 -8.17 -11.67 19.01
C ALA A 60 -9.12 -10.90 19.93
N ARG A 61 -9.08 -9.55 19.91
CA ARG A 61 -9.93 -8.69 20.74
C ARG A 61 -11.30 -8.43 20.12
N TYR A 62 -11.40 -8.51 18.80
CA TYR A 62 -12.63 -8.30 18.04
C TYR A 62 -13.10 -9.60 17.39
N SER A 63 -13.90 -10.37 18.12
CA SER A 63 -14.59 -11.55 17.59
C SER A 63 -15.75 -11.19 16.66
N ASP A 64 -16.26 -9.96 16.73
CA ASP A 64 -17.24 -9.39 15.81
C ASP A 64 -16.62 -8.20 15.06
N PRO A 65 -16.36 -8.32 13.75
CA PRO A 65 -15.82 -7.23 12.96
C PRO A 65 -16.72 -5.99 12.86
N ALA A 66 -18.04 -6.13 13.06
CA ALA A 66 -18.93 -4.99 13.08
C ALA A 66 -18.69 -4.09 14.32
N LEU A 67 -18.36 -4.71 15.47
CA LEU A 67 -17.97 -3.97 16.67
C LEU A 67 -16.63 -3.23 16.47
N PHE A 68 -15.66 -3.86 15.80
CA PHE A 68 -14.41 -3.21 15.44
C PHE A 68 -14.65 -1.93 14.64
N TYR A 69 -15.40 -2.03 13.56
CA TYR A 69 -15.68 -0.87 12.69
C TYR A 69 -16.43 0.23 13.45
N ALA A 70 -17.44 -0.14 14.23
CA ALA A 70 -18.22 0.82 15.01
C ALA A 70 -17.40 1.51 16.11
N ASP A 71 -16.44 0.81 16.74
CA ASP A 71 -15.52 1.39 17.71
C ASP A 71 -14.57 2.39 17.05
N ILE A 72 -13.97 2.04 15.90
CA ILE A 72 -13.10 2.94 15.12
C ILE A 72 -13.82 4.25 14.78
N LEU A 73 -15.09 4.18 14.35
CA LEU A 73 -15.90 5.37 14.07
C LEU A 73 -16.14 6.25 15.31
N ARG A 74 -16.27 5.65 16.49
CA ARG A 74 -16.48 6.38 17.76
C ARG A 74 -15.18 6.91 18.37
N SER A 75 -14.04 6.31 18.04
CA SER A 75 -12.72 6.63 18.61
C SER A 75 -11.97 7.76 17.90
N GLY A 76 -12.63 8.51 17.00
CA GLY A 76 -12.03 9.67 16.34
C GLY A 76 -11.18 9.34 15.09
N TYR A 77 -11.23 8.09 14.61
CA TYR A 77 -10.51 7.66 13.41
C TYR A 77 -11.31 7.84 12.10
N ARG A 78 -12.46 8.53 12.17
CA ARG A 78 -13.25 8.90 10.98
C ARG A 78 -12.44 9.53 9.84
N PRO A 79 -11.41 10.38 10.08
CA PRO A 79 -10.59 10.91 9.01
C PRO A 79 -9.84 9.86 8.19
N ILE A 80 -9.59 8.66 8.73
CA ILE A 80 -9.03 7.53 7.98
C ILE A 80 -10.15 6.82 7.23
N VAL A 81 -11.23 6.48 7.94
CA VAL A 81 -12.34 5.68 7.41
C VAL A 81 -13.03 6.36 6.23
N GLU A 82 -13.26 7.67 6.35
CA GLU A 82 -13.98 8.47 5.35
C GLU A 82 -13.01 9.36 4.54
N SER A 83 -11.72 9.02 4.53
CA SER A 83 -10.71 9.81 3.79
C SER A 83 -10.99 9.84 2.28
N ARG A 84 -10.74 10.99 1.66
CA ARG A 84 -10.83 11.15 0.20
C ARG A 84 -9.59 10.63 -0.53
N SER A 85 -8.44 10.75 0.13
CA SER A 85 -7.16 10.26 -0.39
C SER A 85 -6.19 10.03 0.77
N HIS A 86 -5.14 9.28 0.49
CA HIS A 86 -3.99 9.15 1.38
C HIS A 86 -2.69 9.20 0.57
N SER A 87 -1.58 9.52 1.24
CA SER A 87 -0.23 9.43 0.67
C SER A 87 0.77 8.98 1.74
N PHE A 88 1.82 8.30 1.31
CA PHE A 88 2.87 7.84 2.21
C PHE A 88 3.89 8.96 2.46
N GLY A 89 4.24 9.12 3.74
CA GLY A 89 5.36 9.94 4.18
C GLY A 89 6.60 9.09 4.47
N GLU A 90 7.46 9.61 5.34
CA GLU A 90 8.66 8.90 5.78
C GLU A 90 8.31 7.59 6.49
N ALA A 91 9.11 6.56 6.21
CA ALA A 91 9.09 5.29 6.92
C ALA A 91 10.35 5.17 7.77
N THR A 92 10.20 4.76 9.02
CA THR A 92 11.32 4.48 9.92
C THR A 92 11.30 3.00 10.25
N GLN A 93 12.34 2.29 9.82
CA GLN A 93 12.51 0.89 10.18
C GLN A 93 13.01 0.80 11.63
N VAL A 94 12.26 0.09 12.47
CA VAL A 94 12.57 -0.13 13.88
C VAL A 94 13.38 -1.42 14.06
N SER A 95 13.07 -2.43 13.25
CA SER A 95 13.81 -3.68 13.13
C SER A 95 13.55 -4.32 11.75
N ASP A 96 14.17 -5.47 11.47
CA ASP A 96 13.91 -6.24 10.24
C ASP A 96 12.43 -6.60 10.05
N THR A 97 11.66 -6.66 11.15
CA THR A 97 10.26 -7.08 11.16
C THR A 97 9.32 -6.01 11.73
N ALA A 98 9.78 -4.77 11.95
CA ALA A 98 8.94 -3.70 12.48
C ALA A 98 9.23 -2.35 11.84
N VAL A 99 8.18 -1.63 11.45
CA VAL A 99 8.26 -0.34 10.74
C VAL A 99 7.24 0.64 11.30
N LEU A 100 7.64 1.90 11.40
CA LEU A 100 6.74 3.03 11.56
C LEU A 100 6.55 3.71 10.20
N GLN A 101 5.31 3.79 9.73
CA GLN A 101 4.97 4.43 8.45
C GLN A 101 4.11 5.66 8.70
N VAL A 102 4.59 6.84 8.29
CA VAL A 102 3.76 8.04 8.25
C VAL A 102 2.81 7.96 7.06
N VAL A 103 1.53 8.26 7.29
CA VAL A 103 0.50 8.35 6.26
C VAL A 103 -0.26 9.65 6.42
N ARG A 104 -0.41 10.40 5.34
CA ARG A 104 -1.14 11.66 5.30
C ARG A 104 -2.49 11.45 4.63
N PHE A 105 -3.52 12.09 5.15
CA PHE A 105 -4.89 11.96 4.66
C PHE A 105 -5.47 13.32 4.34
N VAL A 106 -6.28 13.36 3.28
CA VAL A 106 -7.32 14.38 3.12
C VAL A 106 -8.61 13.79 3.69
N GLY A 107 -9.05 14.33 4.81
CA GLY A 107 -10.26 13.89 5.50
C GLY A 107 -11.56 14.22 4.72
N PRO A 108 -12.70 13.73 5.19
CA PRO A 108 -14.01 14.05 4.59
C PRO A 108 -14.34 15.55 4.65
N ASP A 109 -13.77 16.27 5.64
CA ASP A 109 -13.90 17.72 5.84
C ASP A 109 -12.89 18.55 5.04
N LEU A 110 -12.13 17.92 4.11
CA LEU A 110 -10.95 18.51 3.45
C LEU A 110 -9.82 18.89 4.42
N GLY A 111 -9.92 18.51 5.70
CA GLY A 111 -8.85 18.68 6.67
C GLY A 111 -7.66 17.79 6.33
N LEU A 112 -6.46 18.26 6.68
CA LEU A 112 -5.25 17.46 6.58
C LEU A 112 -5.01 16.72 7.89
N TYR A 113 -4.67 15.44 7.77
CA TYR A 113 -4.39 14.59 8.92
C TYR A 113 -3.11 13.80 8.66
N GLU A 114 -2.39 13.50 9.74
CA GLU A 114 -1.21 12.64 9.70
C GLU A 114 -1.40 11.50 10.70
N ALA A 115 -1.19 10.27 10.25
CA ALA A 115 -1.21 9.10 11.08
C ALA A 115 0.16 8.41 11.08
N LEU A 116 0.61 7.96 12.25
CA LEU A 116 1.73 7.06 12.37
C LEU A 116 1.20 5.63 12.50
N TYR A 117 1.41 4.82 11.46
CA TYR A 117 1.10 3.40 11.47
C TYR A 117 2.28 2.62 12.05
N GLN A 118 2.00 1.77 13.02
CA GLN A 118 2.95 0.80 13.56
C GLN A 118 2.68 -0.53 12.86
N LEU A 119 3.65 -1.06 12.14
CA LEU A 119 3.54 -2.32 11.42
C LEU A 119 4.55 -3.32 11.93
N ALA A 120 4.15 -4.59 11.95
CA ALA A 120 5.06 -5.70 12.21
C ALA A 120 4.80 -6.83 11.21
N ASP A 121 5.87 -7.49 10.78
CA ASP A 121 5.82 -8.71 10.01
C ASP A 121 5.54 -9.88 10.94
N GLU A 122 4.31 -10.40 10.90
CA GLU A 122 3.89 -11.52 11.73
C GLU A 122 4.30 -12.85 11.07
N PRO A 123 4.86 -13.82 11.83
CA PRO A 123 5.18 -15.14 11.31
C PRO A 123 3.99 -15.76 10.56
N ASP A 124 4.24 -16.27 9.35
CA ASP A 124 3.27 -16.90 8.45
C ASP A 124 2.10 -16.02 7.96
N ALA A 125 1.90 -14.83 8.52
CA ALA A 125 0.83 -13.90 8.17
C ALA A 125 1.32 -12.76 7.28
N GLY A 126 2.58 -12.35 7.39
CA GLY A 126 3.14 -11.18 6.73
C GLY A 126 2.91 -9.89 7.53
N TRP A 127 3.20 -8.75 6.91
CA TRP A 127 3.00 -7.42 7.49
C TRP A 127 1.56 -7.18 7.96
N ARG A 128 1.40 -6.68 9.19
CA ARG A 128 0.10 -6.31 9.80
C ARG A 128 0.19 -5.02 10.58
N VAL A 129 -0.93 -4.29 10.65
CA VAL A 129 -1.07 -3.05 11.42
C VAL A 129 -1.24 -3.39 12.90
N GLN A 130 -0.23 -3.03 13.70
CA GLN A 130 -0.17 -3.23 15.15
C GLN A 130 -0.71 -2.04 15.94
N GLY A 131 -0.89 -0.89 15.29
CA GLY A 131 -1.47 0.29 15.91
C GLY A 131 -1.41 1.50 14.99
N VAL A 132 -2.24 2.50 15.30
CA VAL A 132 -2.28 3.78 14.57
C VAL A 132 -2.39 4.89 15.60
N MET A 133 -1.65 5.98 15.38
CA MET A 133 -1.82 7.23 16.11
C MET A 133 -2.14 8.33 15.13
N LEU A 134 -3.30 8.97 15.26
CA LEU A 134 -3.78 10.00 14.35
C LEU A 134 -3.70 11.38 14.99
N ARG A 135 -3.19 12.38 14.24
CA ARG A 135 -3.30 13.79 14.60
C ARG A 135 -3.89 14.59 13.45
N ARG A 136 -4.56 15.69 13.76
CA ARG A 136 -4.90 16.71 12.78
C ARG A 136 -3.68 17.56 12.47
N ASP A 137 -3.38 17.76 11.21
CA ASP A 137 -2.37 18.72 10.77
C ASP A 137 -3.07 20.08 10.56
N ALA A 138 -2.47 21.16 11.05
CA ALA A 138 -3.04 22.49 10.90
C ALA A 138 -3.02 22.94 9.43
N GLY A 139 -2.13 22.36 8.61
CA GLY A 139 -1.88 22.81 7.25
C GLY A 139 -1.33 24.24 7.21
N VAL A 140 -0.72 24.62 6.09
CA VAL A 140 -0.42 26.03 5.79
C VAL A 140 -1.31 26.41 4.62
N GLY A 141 -2.36 27.18 4.90
CA GLY A 141 -3.13 27.85 3.85
C GLY A 141 -2.30 29.02 3.31
N ILE A 142 -2.13 29.07 1.99
CA ILE A 142 -1.62 30.27 1.28
C ILE A 142 -2.77 31.20 0.91
#